data_AF-A0A353Y8K7-F1
#
_entry.id   AF-A0A353Y8K7-F1
#
_cell.length_a   1.000
_cell.length_b   1.000
_cell.length_c   1.000
_cell.angle_alpha   90.00
_cell.angle_beta   90.00
_cell.angle_gamma   90.00
#
_symmetry.space_group_name_H-M   'P 1'
#
loop_
_entity.id
_entity.type
_entity.pdbx_description
1 polymer ?
#
loop_
_entity_poly.entity_id
_entity_poly.type
_entity_poly.pdbx_seq_one_letter_code
_entity_poly.pdbx_strand_id
1 'polypeptide(L)'
;VGVLIPFCLICIALSWPMFVQAYESGEMSQNAGGLIRWPVYALMPLGFGLLLLQALSELLKRVLFLRGLGPDSLADAEHKSDEQKHLEELEAIAARKLAGEK
;
A
#
# COMPACT_ATOMS: atom_id res chain seq x y z
N VAL A 1 5.81 -6.82 6.96
CA VAL A 1 5.96 -8.01 6.08
C VAL A 1 5.89 -9.33 6.87
N GLY A 2 6.71 -9.51 7.91
CA GLY A 2 6.78 -10.79 8.66
C GLY A 2 5.45 -11.31 9.22
N VAL A 3 4.60 -10.44 9.78
CA VAL A 3 3.25 -10.80 10.26
C VAL A 3 2.19 -10.72 9.14
N LEU A 4 2.38 -9.79 8.20
CA LEU A 4 1.39 -9.50 7.16
C LEU A 4 1.18 -10.67 6.20
N ILE A 5 2.26 -11.30 5.73
CA ILE A 5 2.19 -12.43 4.80
C ILE A 5 1.41 -13.61 5.41
N PRO A 6 1.78 -14.16 6.58
CA PRO A 6 1.04 -15.28 7.16
C PRO A 6 -0.40 -14.92 7.48
N PHE A 7 -0.67 -13.69 7.92
CA PHE A 7 -2.04 -13.20 8.13
C PHE A 7 -2.86 -13.21 6.83
N CYS A 8 -2.33 -12.65 5.73
CA CYS A 8 -3.02 -12.66 4.44
C CYS A 8 -3.28 -14.08 3.94
N LEU A 9 -2.30 -14.99 4.07
CA LEU A 9 -2.44 -16.39 3.68
C LEU A 9 -3.54 -17.10 4.46
N ILE A 10 -3.63 -16.88 5.78
CA ILE A 10 -4.70 -17.43 6.61
C ILE A 10 -6.06 -16.88 6.17
N CYS A 11 -6.18 -15.57 5.96
CA CYS A 11 -7.43 -14.96 5.51
C CYS A 11 -7.87 -15.49 4.15
N ILE A 12 -6.94 -15.65 3.19
CA ILE A 12 -7.24 -16.25 1.88
C ILE A 12 -7.69 -17.70 2.05
N ALA A 13 -6.94 -18.51 2.82
CA ALA A 13 -7.26 -19.92 3.02
C ALA A 13 -8.63 -20.15 3.67
N LEU A 14 -9.00 -19.32 4.65
CA LEU A 14 -10.29 -19.43 5.35
C LEU A 14 -11.45 -18.86 4.52
N SER A 15 -11.22 -17.84 3.72
CA SER A 15 -12.28 -17.20 2.90
C SER A 15 -12.53 -17.93 1.58
N TRP A 16 -11.54 -18.63 1.03
CA TRP A 16 -11.66 -19.39 -0.21
C TRP A 16 -12.82 -20.39 -0.24
N PRO A 17 -12.98 -21.31 0.74
CA PRO A 17 -14.08 -22.26 0.73
C PRO A 17 -15.46 -21.59 0.82
N MET A 18 -15.56 -20.48 1.56
CA MET A 18 -16.80 -19.70 1.66
C MET A 18 -17.21 -19.11 0.31
N PHE A 19 -16.24 -18.57 -0.44
CA PHE A 19 -16.45 -18.08 -1.80
C PHE A 19 -16.87 -19.21 -2.75
N VAL A 20 -16.12 -20.31 -2.79
CA VAL A 20 -16.40 -21.44 -3.70
C VAL A 20 -17.79 -22.02 -3.42
N GLN A 21 -18.15 -22.23 -2.16
CA GLN A 21 -19.46 -22.73 -1.79
C GLN A 21 -20.60 -21.82 -2.26
N ALA A 22 -20.49 -20.50 -2.08
CA ALA A 22 -21.52 -19.57 -2.54
C ALA A 22 -21.57 -19.46 -4.07
N TYR A 23 -20.43 -19.63 -4.75
CA TYR A 23 -20.35 -19.66 -6.21
C TYR A 23 -21.03 -20.91 -6.79
N GLU A 24 -20.73 -22.09 -6.23
CA GLU A 24 -21.29 -23.37 -6.68
C GLU A 24 -22.78 -23.52 -6.33
N SER A 25 -23.20 -23.06 -5.14
CA SER A 25 -24.60 -23.15 -4.71
C SER A 25 -25.51 -22.09 -5.32
N GLY A 26 -24.96 -21.03 -5.92
CA GLY A 26 -25.74 -19.89 -6.41
C GLY A 26 -26.46 -19.15 -5.28
N GLU A 27 -25.85 -19.06 -4.10
CA GLU A 27 -26.47 -18.55 -2.88
C GLU A 27 -27.03 -17.13 -3.06
N MET A 28 -28.33 -16.97 -2.76
CA MET A 28 -29.05 -15.71 -2.86
C MET A 28 -29.38 -15.13 -1.49
N SER A 29 -29.34 -13.80 -1.40
CA SER A 29 -29.79 -13.10 -0.19
C SER A 29 -31.29 -13.27 0.04
N GLN A 30 -31.69 -13.48 1.30
CA GLN A 30 -33.09 -13.53 1.72
C GLN A 30 -33.74 -12.13 1.82
N ASN A 31 -32.98 -11.06 1.56
CA ASN A 31 -33.51 -9.70 1.50
C ASN A 31 -34.40 -9.52 0.27
N ALA A 32 -35.41 -8.66 0.34
CA ALA A 32 -36.25 -8.31 -0.80
C ALA A 32 -35.39 -7.81 -1.97
N GLY A 33 -35.49 -8.46 -3.14
CA GLY A 33 -34.65 -8.19 -4.31
C GLY A 33 -33.42 -9.08 -4.49
N GLY A 34 -33.13 -9.98 -3.53
CA GLY A 34 -32.26 -11.15 -3.70
C GLY A 34 -30.96 -10.95 -4.49
N LEU A 35 -29.92 -10.38 -3.85
CA LEU A 35 -28.60 -10.27 -4.47
C LEU A 35 -27.83 -11.59 -4.33
N ILE A 36 -27.10 -11.96 -5.38
CA ILE A 36 -26.18 -13.11 -5.35
C ILE A 36 -25.01 -12.82 -4.40
N ARG A 37 -24.67 -13.77 -3.53
CA ARG A 37 -23.73 -13.54 -2.41
C ARG A 37 -22.26 -13.72 -2.78
N TRP A 38 -21.96 -14.59 -3.75
CA TRP A 38 -20.58 -14.91 -4.10
C TRP A 38 -19.69 -13.70 -4.41
N PRO A 39 -20.15 -12.59 -5.05
CA PRO A 39 -19.28 -11.44 -5.32
C PRO A 39 -18.73 -10.83 -4.04
N VAL A 40 -19.54 -10.73 -2.99
CA VAL A 40 -19.12 -10.20 -1.70
C VAL A 40 -18.11 -11.14 -1.04
N TYR A 41 -18.32 -12.45 -1.11
CA TYR A 41 -17.36 -13.41 -0.57
C TYR A 41 -16.06 -13.45 -1.37
N ALA A 42 -16.09 -13.20 -2.68
CA ALA A 42 -14.90 -13.12 -3.52
C ALA A 42 -14.03 -11.89 -3.21
N LEU A 43 -14.62 -10.79 -2.72
CA LEU A 43 -13.85 -9.59 -2.35
C LEU A 43 -12.84 -9.86 -1.22
N MET A 44 -13.12 -10.81 -0.33
CA MET A 44 -12.23 -11.13 0.78
C MET A 44 -10.90 -11.77 0.30
N PRO A 45 -10.88 -12.93 -0.39
CA PRO A 45 -9.64 -13.50 -0.90
C PRO A 45 -8.98 -12.59 -1.94
N LEU A 46 -9.75 -11.84 -2.73
CA LEU A 46 -9.21 -10.88 -3.69
C LEU A 46 -8.47 -9.73 -3.00
N GLY A 47 -9.09 -9.09 -2.00
CA GLY A 47 -8.49 -7.98 -1.26
C GLY A 47 -7.20 -8.40 -0.54
N PHE A 48 -7.22 -9.55 0.15
CA PHE A 48 -6.01 -10.08 0.78
C PHE A 48 -4.98 -10.58 -0.23
N GLY A 49 -5.39 -11.07 -1.39
CA GLY A 49 -4.50 -11.43 -2.49
C GLY A 49 -3.73 -10.22 -3.05
N LEU A 50 -4.43 -9.10 -3.26
CA LEU A 50 -3.81 -7.84 -3.68
C LEU A 50 -2.87 -7.29 -2.60
N LEU A 51 -3.27 -7.33 -1.33
CA LEU A 51 -2.44 -6.89 -0.21
C LEU A 51 -1.18 -7.77 -0.07
N LEU A 52 -1.30 -9.08 -0.29
CA LEU A 52 -0.18 -10.01 -0.30
C LEU A 52 0.77 -9.71 -1.47
N LEU A 53 0.24 -9.46 -2.66
CA LEU A 53 1.05 -9.09 -3.83
C LEU A 53 1.83 -7.80 -3.58
N GLN A 54 1.19 -6.80 -2.97
CA GLN A 54 1.86 -5.56 -2.56
C GLN A 54 2.97 -5.85 -1.54
N ALA A 55 2.70 -6.67 -0.51
CA ALA A 55 3.68 -7.03 0.51
C ALA A 55 4.93 -7.72 -0.09
N LEU A 56 4.72 -8.56 -1.11
CA LEU A 56 5.81 -9.20 -1.85
C LEU A 56 6.61 -8.19 -2.69
N SER A 57 5.94 -7.25 -3.35
CA SER A 57 6.60 -6.17 -4.10
C SER A 57 7.51 -5.32 -3.20
N GLU A 58 7.01 -4.90 -2.05
CA GLU A 58 7.80 -4.14 -1.06
C GLU A 58 8.96 -4.94 -0.48
N LEU A 59 8.73 -6.22 -0.18
CA LEU A 59 9.79 -7.11 0.31
C LEU A 59 10.91 -7.24 -0.73
N LEU A 60 10.57 -7.44 -1.99
CA LEU A 60 11.54 -7.59 -3.07
C LEU A 60 12.36 -6.31 -3.25
N LYS A 61 11.72 -5.14 -3.30
CA LYS A 61 12.41 -3.84 -3.39
C LYS A 61 13.42 -3.66 -2.26
N ARG A 62 13.04 -4.01 -1.03
CA ARG A 62 13.95 -3.96 0.14
C ARG A 62 15.11 -4.94 0.03
N VAL A 63 14.87 -6.17 -0.44
CA VAL A 63 15.94 -7.15 -0.66
C VAL A 63 16.91 -6.68 -1.74
N LEU A 64 16.42 -6.07 -2.82
CA LEU A 64 17.27 -5.50 -3.87
C LEU A 64 18.11 -4.33 -3.35
N PHE A 65 17.51 -3.43 -2.58
CA PHE A 65 18.23 -2.32 -1.93
C PHE A 65 19.34 -2.83 -1.00
N LEU A 66 19.05 -3.81 -0.14
CA LEU A 66 20.06 -4.41 0.76
C LEU A 66 21.20 -5.13 0.02
N ARG A 67 20.99 -5.49 -1.26
CA ARG A 67 22.03 -6.05 -2.13
C ARG A 67 22.76 -5.00 -2.97
N GLY A 68 22.42 -3.72 -2.83
CA GLY A 68 22.96 -2.64 -3.65
C GLY A 68 22.49 -2.67 -5.11
N LEU A 69 21.40 -3.38 -5.41
CA LEU A 69 20.88 -3.60 -6.76
C LEU A 69 19.62 -2.78 -7.08
N GLY A 70 19.19 -1.91 -6.18
CA GLY A 70 17.98 -1.11 -6.36
C GLY A 70 17.97 0.14 -5.50
N PRO A 71 17.11 1.12 -5.83
CA PRO A 71 16.95 2.34 -5.05
C PRO A 71 16.29 2.05 -3.70
N ASP A 72 16.54 2.93 -2.72
CA ASP A 72 15.87 2.85 -1.43
C ASP A 72 14.37 3.17 -1.60
N SER A 73 13.53 2.17 -1.35
CA SER A 73 12.06 2.31 -1.38
C SER A 73 11.49 3.22 -0.28
N LEU A 74 12.29 3.54 0.75
CA LEU A 74 11.89 4.38 1.88
C LEU A 74 12.51 5.79 1.82
N ALA A 75 13.36 6.08 0.85
CA ALA A 75 13.90 7.41 0.68
C ALA A 75 12.79 8.34 0.17
N ASP A 76 12.36 9.29 1.00
CA ASP A 76 11.55 10.40 0.55
C ASP A 76 12.36 11.26 -0.41
N ALA A 77 12.00 11.25 -1.70
CA ALA A 77 12.66 12.05 -2.72
C ALA A 77 12.48 13.57 -2.52
N GLU A 78 11.55 14.00 -1.66
CA GLU A 78 11.15 15.41 -1.49
C GLU A 78 11.35 15.98 -0.06
N HIS A 79 11.74 15.17 0.92
CA HIS A 79 11.99 15.69 2.27
C HIS A 79 13.37 16.34 2.33
N LYS A 80 13.45 17.62 1.91
CA LYS A 80 14.53 18.50 2.36
C LYS A 80 14.55 18.45 3.89
N SER A 81 15.71 18.16 4.47
CA SER A 81 15.93 18.23 5.92
C SER A 81 15.46 19.60 6.43
N ASP A 82 14.97 19.69 7.66
CA ASP A 82 14.53 20.96 8.25
C ASP A 82 15.66 22.01 8.21
N GLU A 83 16.92 21.57 8.31
CA GLU A 83 18.10 22.42 8.11
C GLU A 83 18.18 22.96 6.67
N GLN A 84 17.96 22.13 5.66
CA GLN A 84 18.00 22.52 4.26
C GLN A 84 16.89 23.53 3.92
N LYS A 85 15.70 23.38 4.52
CA LYS A 85 14.61 24.36 4.39
C LYS A 85 14.98 25.70 5.02
N HIS A 86 15.57 25.68 6.21
CA HIS A 86 15.97 26.90 6.92
C HIS A 86 17.07 27.68 6.18
N LEU A 87 18.03 26.97 5.59
CA LEU A 87 19.08 27.56 4.75
C LEU A 87 18.51 28.26 3.53
N GLU A 88 17.59 27.62 2.82
CA GLU A 88 16.93 28.18 1.64
C GLU A 88 16.06 29.41 1.99
N GLU A 89 15.40 29.40 3.15
CA GLU A 89 14.69 30.58 3.68
C GLU A 89 15.64 31.74 3.99
N LEU A 90 16.79 31.47 4.64
CA LEU A 90 17.80 32.49 4.93
C LEU A 90 18.39 33.09 3.65
N GLU A 91 18.66 32.26 2.65
CA GLU A 91 19.14 32.70 1.33
C GLU A 91 18.09 33.57 0.62
N ALA A 92 16.81 33.18 0.67
CA ALA A 92 15.72 33.98 0.11
C ALA A 92 15.55 35.33 0.83
N ILE A 93 15.73 35.37 2.15
CA ILE A 93 15.70 36.61 2.94
C ILE A 93 16.89 37.50 2.58
N ALA A 94 18.09 36.94 2.47
CA ALA A 94 19.30 37.67 2.06
C ALA A 94 19.15 38.26 0.65
N ALA A 95 18.65 37.47 -0.31
CA ALA A 95 18.40 37.93 -1.67
C ALA A 95 17.36 39.07 -1.73
N ARG A 96 16.29 39.00 -0.94
CA ARG A 96 15.29 40.08 -0.84
C ARG A 96 15.86 41.35 -0.23
N LYS A 97 16.70 41.23 0.80
CA LYS A 97 17.36 42.40 1.41
C LYS A 97 18.31 43.07 0.42
N LEU A 98 19.15 42.30 -0.28
CA LEU A 98 20.05 42.81 -1.31
C LEU A 98 19.32 43.45 -2.50
N ALA A 99 18.12 42.97 -2.85
CA ALA A 99 17.31 43.54 -3.93
C ALA A 99 16.57 44.83 -3.53
N GLY A 100 16.27 45.01 -2.23
CA GLY A 100 15.60 46.20 -1.69
C GLY A 100 16.54 47.32 -1.25
N GLU A 101 17.86 47.11 -1.29
CA GLU A 101 18.90 48.08 -0.89
C GLU A 101 19.38 48.97 -2.06
N LYS A 102 18.56 49.13 -3.10
CA LYS A 102 18.80 50.05 -4.22
C LYS A 102 17.83 51.22 -4.24
#